data_AF-A0A916WB25-F1
#
_entry.id   AF-A0A916WB25-F1
#
_cell.length_a   1.000
_cell.length_b   1.000
_cell.length_c   1.000
_cell.angle_alpha   90.00
_cell.angle_beta   90.00
_cell.angle_gamma   90.00
#
_symmetry.space_group_name_H-M   'P 1'
#
loop_
_entity.id
_entity.type
_entity.pdbx_description
1 polymer ?
#
loop_
_entity_poly.entity_id
_entity_poly.type
_entity_poly.pdbx_seq_one_letter_code
_entity_poly.pdbx_strand_id
1 'polypeptide(L)'
;MRVQPELDPNVDDEAPTGPDITTYDEEHFVTYLRLLDADKEGADWTEVARIVLHRDPAADPARTRRCWESHLARARWMTKIGYRRILEQAVEEQIRLNRH
;
A
#
# COMPACT_ATOMS: atom_id res chain seq x y z
N MET A 1 11.12 11.23 -11.21
CA MET A 1 12.15 10.18 -11.08
C MET A 1 11.40 8.86 -10.91
N ARG A 2 11.50 7.92 -11.85
CA ARG A 2 10.86 6.59 -11.71
C ARG A 2 11.70 5.79 -10.72
N VAL A 3 11.39 5.91 -9.43
CA VAL A 3 11.98 5.04 -8.42
C VAL A 3 11.62 3.62 -8.82
N GLN A 4 12.62 2.74 -8.98
CA GLN A 4 12.34 1.33 -9.16
C GLN A 4 11.60 0.87 -7.90
N PRO A 5 10.40 0.30 -8.00
CA PRO A 5 9.66 -0.11 -6.81
C PRO A 5 10.50 -1.15 -6.08
N GLU A 6 10.79 -0.88 -4.82
CA GLU A 6 11.38 -1.89 -3.94
C GLU A 6 10.39 -3.06 -3.86
N LEU A 7 10.87 -4.26 -4.16
CA LEU A 7 9.99 -5.43 -4.27
C LEU A 7 9.56 -5.97 -2.91
N ASP A 8 10.28 -5.59 -1.85
CA ASP A 8 10.10 -6.11 -0.51
C ASP A 8 10.47 -5.09 0.59
N PRO A 9 9.87 -3.89 0.59
CA PRO A 9 10.16 -2.88 1.60
C PRO A 9 9.62 -3.30 2.97
N ASN A 10 10.31 -2.89 4.03
CA ASN A 10 9.79 -2.98 5.38
C ASN A 10 8.64 -1.99 5.56
N VAL A 11 7.62 -2.38 6.32
CA VAL A 11 6.45 -1.54 6.60
C VAL A 11 6.49 -0.92 7.99
N ASP A 12 5.95 0.28 8.08
CA ASP A 12 5.63 0.90 9.37
C ASP A 12 4.56 0.10 10.13
N ASP A 13 4.37 0.43 11.40
CA ASP A 13 3.38 -0.23 12.25
C ASP A 13 1.95 -0.08 11.71
N GLU A 14 1.64 1.04 11.09
CA GLU A 14 0.33 1.33 10.51
C GLU A 14 0.49 2.02 9.16
N ALA A 15 -0.38 1.69 8.21
CA ALA A 15 -0.42 2.36 6.92
C ALA A 15 -0.97 3.79 7.07
N PRO A 16 -0.59 4.71 6.16
CA PRO A 16 -1.16 6.05 6.13
C PRO A 16 -2.68 6.01 5.97
N THR A 17 -3.33 7.01 6.54
CA THR A 17 -4.77 7.23 6.43
C THR A 17 -5.05 8.59 5.81
N GLY A 18 -6.29 8.80 5.36
CA GLY A 18 -6.71 10.06 4.75
C GLY A 18 -6.86 9.99 3.22
N PRO A 19 -7.26 11.10 2.60
CA PRO A 19 -7.70 11.12 1.22
C PRO A 19 -6.56 11.26 0.20
N ASP A 20 -5.37 11.64 0.64
CA ASP A 20 -4.24 11.94 -0.25
C ASP A 20 -3.30 10.75 -0.36
N ILE A 21 -2.64 10.63 -1.52
CA ILE A 21 -1.60 9.63 -1.76
C ILE A 21 -0.29 10.22 -1.26
N THR A 22 0.43 9.42 -0.49
CA THR A 22 1.68 9.81 0.16
C THR A 22 2.85 9.11 -0.52
N THR A 23 4.07 9.59 -0.28
CA THR A 23 5.29 8.90 -0.73
C THR A 23 5.37 7.47 -0.18
N TYR A 24 4.87 7.24 1.03
CA TYR A 24 4.75 5.90 1.61
C TYR A 24 3.90 4.98 0.72
N ASP A 25 2.78 5.46 0.19
CA ASP A 25 1.95 4.64 -0.70
C ASP A 25 2.71 4.26 -1.97
N GLU A 26 3.44 5.21 -2.56
CA GLU A 26 4.22 5.01 -3.79
C GLU A 26 5.34 3.98 -3.61
N GLU A 27 6.01 4.01 -2.46
CA GLU A 27 7.05 3.05 -2.08
C GLU A 27 6.48 1.64 -1.86
N HIS A 28 5.22 1.54 -1.41
CA HIS A 28 4.60 0.29 -1.00
C HIS A 28 3.58 -0.29 -2.00
N PHE A 29 3.55 0.17 -3.25
CA PHE A 29 2.61 -0.36 -4.25
C PHE A 29 2.72 -1.86 -4.45
N VAL A 30 3.93 -2.43 -4.47
CA VAL A 30 4.13 -3.89 -4.62
C VAL A 30 3.58 -4.63 -3.39
N THR A 31 3.84 -4.12 -2.19
CA THR A 31 3.28 -4.66 -0.94
C THR A 31 1.76 -4.66 -0.97
N TYR A 32 1.13 -3.56 -1.41
CA TYR A 32 -0.34 -3.47 -1.53
C TYR A 32 -0.90 -4.47 -2.54
N LEU A 33 -0.25 -4.67 -3.68
CA LEU A 33 -0.68 -5.67 -4.67
C LEU A 33 -0.62 -7.09 -4.09
N ARG A 34 0.47 -7.44 -3.41
CA ARG A 34 0.63 -8.76 -2.76
C ARG A 34 -0.43 -8.99 -1.68
N LEU A 35 -0.77 -7.97 -0.89
CA LEU A 35 -1.85 -8.06 0.10
C LEU A 35 -3.22 -8.29 -0.54
N LEU A 36 -3.52 -7.60 -1.65
CA LEU A 36 -4.78 -7.72 -2.36
C LEU A 36 -4.93 -9.09 -3.03
N ASP A 37 -3.86 -9.62 -3.63
CA ASP A 37 -3.86 -10.95 -4.22
C ASP A 37 -4.08 -12.02 -3.14
N ALA A 38 -3.38 -11.93 -2.00
CA ALA A 38 -3.56 -12.85 -0.89
C ALA A 38 -4.98 -12.80 -0.27
N ASP A 39 -5.54 -11.60 -0.12
CA ASP A 39 -6.93 -11.40 0.34
C ASP A 39 -7.95 -12.00 -0.64
N LYS A 40 -7.71 -11.87 -1.96
CA LYS A 40 -8.53 -12.46 -3.00
C LYS A 40 -8.47 -13.99 -3.01
N GLU A 41 -7.32 -14.56 -2.70
CA GLU A 41 -7.12 -16.01 -2.57
C GLU A 41 -7.62 -16.58 -1.23
N GLY A 42 -8.01 -15.71 -0.28
CA GLY A 42 -8.47 -16.11 1.05
C GLY A 42 -7.35 -16.67 1.92
N ALA A 43 -6.11 -16.23 1.68
CA ALA A 43 -4.94 -16.67 2.44
C ALA A 43 -5.03 -16.30 3.92
N ASP A 44 -4.40 -17.09 4.79
CA ASP A 44 -4.35 -16.77 6.23
C ASP A 44 -3.53 -15.50 6.47
N TRP A 45 -4.13 -14.55 7.18
CA TRP A 45 -3.49 -13.29 7.54
C TRP A 45 -2.17 -13.48 8.29
N THR A 46 -2.00 -14.58 9.04
CA THR A 46 -0.74 -14.84 9.77
C THR A 46 0.41 -15.20 8.83
N GLU A 47 0.12 -15.90 7.74
CA GLU A 47 1.10 -16.25 6.71
C GLU A 47 1.45 -15.00 5.89
N VAL A 48 0.42 -14.25 5.48
CA VAL A 48 0.58 -12.98 4.76
C VAL A 48 1.39 -11.97 5.55
N ALA A 49 1.13 -11.81 6.85
CA ALA A 49 1.88 -10.88 7.69
C ALA A 49 3.38 -11.23 7.78
N ARG A 50 3.73 -12.52 7.78
CA ARG A 50 5.14 -12.95 7.78
C ARG A 50 5.81 -12.74 6.43
N ILE A 51 5.13 -13.11 5.35
CA ILE A 51 5.72 -13.15 4.00
C ILE A 51 5.73 -11.78 3.32
N VAL A 52 4.71 -10.95 3.57
CA VAL A 52 4.50 -9.68 2.87
C VAL A 52 4.84 -8.47 3.74
N LEU A 53 4.63 -8.55 5.06
CA LEU A 53 4.86 -7.43 5.98
C LEU A 53 6.10 -7.63 6.87
N HIS A 54 6.79 -8.77 6.74
CA HIS A 54 7.97 -9.13 7.54
C HIS A 54 7.72 -9.08 9.06
N ARG A 55 6.49 -9.38 9.49
CA ARG A 55 6.07 -9.34 10.90
C ARG A 55 5.71 -10.73 11.39
N ASP A 56 6.15 -11.06 12.61
CA ASP A 56 5.81 -12.33 13.24
C ASP A 56 4.58 -12.20 14.16
N PRO A 57 3.42 -12.74 13.77
CA PRO A 57 2.23 -12.75 14.60
C PRO A 57 2.36 -13.66 15.83
N ALA A 58 3.39 -14.52 15.94
CA ALA A 58 3.63 -15.28 17.16
C ALA A 58 4.30 -14.44 18.26
N ALA A 59 5.16 -13.50 17.87
CA ALA A 59 5.86 -12.61 18.80
C ALA A 59 4.93 -11.49 19.33
N ASP A 60 4.13 -10.87 18.45
CA ASP A 60 3.12 -9.88 18.83
C ASP A 60 1.87 -9.98 17.94
N PRO A 61 0.91 -10.84 18.31
CA PRO A 61 -0.27 -11.08 17.49
C PRO A 61 -1.11 -9.82 17.27
N ALA A 62 -1.26 -9.00 18.32
CA ALA A 62 -2.14 -7.83 18.27
C ALA A 62 -1.55 -6.71 17.40
N ARG A 63 -0.27 -6.36 17.57
CA ARG A 63 0.38 -5.35 16.72
C ARG A 63 0.49 -5.83 15.28
N THR A 64 0.83 -7.11 15.07
CA THR A 64 0.93 -7.67 13.71
C THR A 64 -0.41 -7.65 12.99
N ARG A 65 -1.50 -8.02 13.70
CA ARG A 65 -2.84 -7.96 13.14
C ARG A 65 -3.25 -6.53 12.77
N ARG A 66 -3.00 -5.54 13.63
CA ARG A 66 -3.30 -4.12 13.32
C ARG A 66 -2.51 -3.61 12.11
N CYS A 67 -1.23 -3.98 12.00
CA CYS A 67 -0.42 -3.66 10.83
C CYS A 67 -1.04 -4.27 9.56
N TRP A 68 -1.39 -5.56 9.59
CA TRP A 68 -2.04 -6.23 8.45
C TRP A 68 -3.38 -5.59 8.07
N GLU A 69 -4.25 -5.33 9.04
CA GLU A 69 -5.57 -4.72 8.80
C GLU A 69 -5.45 -3.31 8.21
N SER A 70 -4.55 -2.47 8.73
CA SER A 70 -4.34 -1.10 8.23
C SER A 70 -3.79 -1.08 6.81
N HIS A 71 -2.81 -1.94 6.50
CA HIS A 71 -2.22 -2.02 5.16
C HIS A 71 -3.19 -2.61 4.14
N LEU A 72 -3.96 -3.64 4.49
CA LEU A 72 -4.99 -4.18 3.61
C LEU A 72 -6.11 -3.15 3.36
N ALA A 73 -6.53 -2.41 4.40
CA ALA A 73 -7.49 -1.33 4.25
C ALA A 73 -6.97 -0.23 3.31
N ARG A 74 -5.70 0.17 3.46
CA ARG A 74 -5.07 1.17 2.60
C ARG A 74 -4.93 0.69 1.16
N ALA A 75 -4.52 -0.56 0.95
CA ALA A 75 -4.45 -1.18 -0.38
C ALA A 75 -5.83 -1.19 -1.09
N ARG A 76 -6.89 -1.54 -0.36
CA ARG A 76 -8.28 -1.49 -0.89
C ARG A 76 -8.73 -0.06 -1.20
N TRP A 77 -8.26 0.94 -0.45
CA TRP A 77 -8.55 2.34 -0.74
C TRP A 77 -7.82 2.82 -2.00
N MET A 78 -6.56 2.41 -2.19
CA MET A 78 -5.76 2.72 -3.36
C MET A 78 -6.40 2.23 -4.67
N THR A 79 -7.06 1.06 -4.66
CA THR A 79 -7.75 0.54 -5.86
C THR A 79 -9.08 1.23 -6.15
N LYS A 80 -9.78 1.74 -5.12
CA LYS A 80 -11.11 2.35 -5.27
C LYS A 80 -11.06 3.85 -5.54
N ILE A 81 -10.17 4.56 -4.86
CA ILE A 81 -10.10 6.04 -4.86
C ILE A 81 -8.71 6.51 -5.30
N GLY A 82 -7.65 5.90 -4.79
CA GLY A 82 -6.27 6.31 -5.06
C GLY A 82 -5.94 6.33 -6.56
N TYR A 83 -6.25 5.27 -7.30
CA TYR A 83 -5.97 5.19 -8.74
C TYR A 83 -6.58 6.35 -9.55
N ARG A 84 -7.79 6.79 -9.20
CA ARG A 84 -8.43 7.95 -9.84
C ARG A 84 -7.64 9.24 -9.58
N ARG A 85 -7.19 9.43 -8.33
CA ARG A 85 -6.41 10.62 -7.96
C ARG A 85 -5.06 10.68 -8.65
N ILE A 86 -4.39 9.55 -8.86
CA ILE A 86 -3.14 9.49 -9.64
C ILE A 86 -3.38 10.01 -11.07
N LEU A 87 -4.49 9.57 -11.70
CA LEU A 87 -4.83 10.03 -13.05
C LEU A 87 -5.16 11.53 -13.07
N GLU A 88 -5.92 12.02 -12.09
CA GLU A 88 -6.24 13.45 -11.96
C GLU A 88 -4.97 14.29 -11.79
N GLN A 89 -4.05 13.88 -10.91
CA GLN A 89 -2.76 14.55 -10.70
C GLN A 89 -1.89 14.57 -11.95
N ALA A 90 -1.80 13.45 -12.68
CA ALA A 90 -1.03 13.39 -13.93
C ALA A 90 -1.61 14.32 -15.01
N VAL A 91 -2.94 14.42 -15.11
CA VAL A 91 -3.60 15.35 -16.03
C VAL A 91 -3.33 16.80 -15.63
N GLU A 92 -3.41 17.14 -14.34
CA GLU A 92 -3.11 18.47 -13.84
C GLU A 92 -1.65 18.89 -14.08
N GLU A 93 -0.70 17.98 -13.86
CA GLU A 93 0.73 18.22 -14.12
C GLU A 93 0.98 18.48 -15.61
N GLN A 94 0.37 17.68 -16.50
CA GLN A 94 0.47 17.88 -17.95
C GLN A 94 -0.12 19.23 -18.39
N ILE A 95 -1.26 19.64 -17.81
CA ILE A 95 -1.87 20.95 -18.10
C ILE A 95 -0.94 22.08 -17.66
N ARG A 96 -0.29 21.95 -16.51
CA ARG A 96 0.67 22.95 -16.00
C ARG A 96 1.88 23.06 -16.94
N LEU A 97 2.44 21.93 -17.38
CA LEU A 97 3.58 21.88 -18.29
C LEU A 97 3.25 22.47 -19.67
N ASN A 98 2.03 22.25 -20.18
CA ASN A 98 1.62 22.79 -21.49
C ASN A 98 1.30 24.30 -21.45
N ARG A 99 1.18 24.91 -20.26
CA ARG A 99 0.85 26.34 -20.09
C ARG A 99 2.08 27.23 -19.89
N HIS A 100 3.27 26.65 -19.76
CA HIS A 100 4.55 27.33 -19.69
C HIS A 100 5.35 27.12 -20.97
#